data_AF-W8ESJ1-F1
#
_entry.id   AF-W8ESJ1-F1
#
_cell.length_a   1.000
_cell.length_b   1.000
_cell.length_c   1.000
_cell.angle_alpha   90.00
_cell.angle_beta   90.00
_cell.angle_gamma   90.00
#
_symmetry.space_group_name_H-M   'P 1'
#
loop_
_entity.id
_entity.type
_entity.pdbx_description
1 polymer ?
#
loop_
_entity_poly.entity_id
_entity_poly.type
_entity_poly.pdbx_seq_one_letter_code
_entity_poly.pdbx_strand_id
1 'polypeptide(L)'
;MSTELRKRVTLDNNAHRKAEAAAAEVGASLGVYASAAVEYFATRGLDPRETEAREGQLIMQQIKKLGDRVFGLLQEQERTLLTAMLEEMLRTRITLERVLRLNEMLVGNLNAQLETRSEAQLQRQQQALQLLRQRNEEAVEKQVKEALEAAQKVGPRTRSNPAEAAAEQGPQGR
;
A
#
# COMPACT_ATOMS: atom_id res chain seq x y z
N MET A 1 -12.69 -33.90 53.97
CA MET A 1 -11.70 -34.79 54.59
C MET A 1 -10.69 -35.16 53.51
N SER A 2 -9.61 -34.38 53.34
CA SER A 2 -8.61 -34.64 52.29
C SER A 2 -7.70 -35.77 52.73
N THR A 3 -7.79 -36.92 52.08
CA THR A 3 -6.93 -38.07 52.32
C THR A 3 -5.59 -37.83 51.63
N GLU A 4 -4.62 -37.28 52.34
CA GLU A 4 -3.25 -37.17 51.83
C GLU A 4 -2.61 -38.57 51.76
N LEU A 5 -2.47 -39.09 50.54
CA LEU A 5 -1.75 -40.33 50.28
C LEU A 5 -0.25 -40.03 50.16
N ARG A 6 0.53 -40.46 51.16
CA ARG A 6 2.00 -40.38 51.09
C ARG A 6 2.54 -41.50 50.20
N LYS A 7 3.05 -41.13 49.03
CA LYS A 7 3.70 -42.05 48.09
C LYS A 7 5.14 -41.59 47.84
N ARG A 8 6.06 -42.55 47.73
CA ARG A 8 7.46 -42.29 47.40
C ARG A 8 7.68 -42.62 45.94
N VAL A 9 8.21 -41.66 45.18
CA VAL A 9 8.57 -41.81 43.77
C VAL A 9 10.07 -41.54 43.64
N THR A 10 10.76 -42.37 42.87
CA THR A 10 12.18 -42.17 42.54
C THR A 10 12.28 -41.30 41.30
N LEU A 11 13.02 -40.20 41.40
CA LEU A 11 13.31 -39.29 40.29
C LEU A 11 14.78 -39.40 39.90
N ASP A 12 15.08 -39.18 38.63
CA ASP A 12 16.47 -38.97 38.20
C ASP A 12 17.02 -37.67 38.82
N ASN A 13 18.33 -37.62 39.08
CA ASN A 13 19.00 -36.49 39.70
C ASN A 13 18.84 -35.19 38.89
N ASN A 14 18.82 -35.29 37.56
CA ASN A 14 18.61 -34.13 36.70
C ASN A 14 17.17 -33.59 36.81
N ALA A 15 16.19 -34.49 36.78
CA ALA A 15 14.78 -34.14 36.95
C ALA A 15 14.50 -33.53 38.33
N HIS A 16 15.12 -34.07 39.39
CA HIS A 16 14.99 -33.55 40.75
C HIS A 16 15.53 -32.12 40.87
N ARG A 17 16.75 -31.84 40.36
CA ARG A 17 17.34 -30.49 40.39
C ARG A 17 16.50 -29.46 39.62
N LYS A 18 16.00 -29.85 38.44
CA LYS A 18 15.11 -28.98 37.64
C LYS A 18 13.80 -28.69 38.37
N ALA A 19 13.22 -29.70 39.01
CA ALA A 19 11.99 -29.54 39.78
C ALA A 19 12.19 -28.66 41.03
N GLU A 20 13.33 -28.77 41.72
CA GLU A 20 13.66 -27.88 42.84
C GLU A 20 13.84 -26.43 42.39
N ALA A 21 14.56 -26.20 41.29
CA ALA A 21 14.74 -24.86 40.74
C ALA A 21 13.39 -24.22 40.34
N ALA A 22 12.54 -24.97 39.64
CA ALA A 22 11.22 -24.50 39.22
C ALA A 22 10.28 -24.25 40.41
N ALA A 23 10.33 -25.10 41.43
CA ALA A 23 9.56 -24.90 42.66
C ALA A 23 10.02 -23.63 43.41
N ALA A 24 11.33 -23.38 43.48
CA ALA A 24 11.90 -22.19 44.09
C ALA A 24 11.51 -20.91 43.33
N GLU A 25 11.51 -20.94 41.99
CA GLU A 25 11.11 -19.81 41.14
C GLU A 25 9.65 -19.37 41.39
N VAL A 26 8.76 -20.33 41.65
CA VAL A 26 7.35 -20.08 41.92
C VAL A 26 7.07 -19.92 43.44
N GLY A 27 8.11 -19.99 44.29
CA GLY A 27 7.98 -19.83 45.74
C GLY A 27 7.20 -20.96 46.43
N ALA A 28 7.15 -22.15 45.82
CA ALA A 28 6.42 -23.31 46.33
C ALA A 28 7.36 -24.39 46.86
N SER A 29 6.86 -25.24 47.77
CA SER A 29 7.61 -26.44 48.16
C SER A 29 7.59 -27.46 47.03
N LEU A 30 8.64 -28.27 46.91
CA LEU A 30 8.77 -29.28 45.85
C LEU A 30 7.55 -30.22 45.79
N GLY A 31 6.99 -30.61 46.94
CA GLY A 31 5.81 -31.47 47.01
C GLY A 31 4.52 -30.80 46.48
N VAL A 32 4.34 -29.51 46.77
CA VAL A 32 3.20 -28.72 46.27
C VAL A 32 3.34 -28.50 44.78
N TYR A 33 4.54 -28.14 44.32
CA TYR A 33 4.84 -27.97 42.90
C TYR A 33 4.62 -29.27 42.11
N ALA A 34 5.12 -30.40 42.62
CA ALA A 34 4.94 -31.71 41.98
C ALA A 34 3.46 -32.12 41.91
N SER A 35 2.69 -31.88 42.99
CA SER A 35 1.26 -32.20 43.00
C SER A 35 0.49 -31.36 41.99
N ALA A 36 0.75 -30.05 41.94
CA ALA A 36 0.14 -29.14 40.96
C ALA A 36 0.54 -29.49 39.52
N ALA A 37 1.79 -29.88 39.28
CA ALA A 37 2.25 -30.29 37.96
C ALA A 37 1.55 -31.58 37.50
N VAL A 38 1.45 -32.60 38.37
CA VAL A 38 0.74 -33.85 38.04
C VAL A 38 -0.73 -33.58 37.75
N GLU A 39 -1.38 -32.75 38.55
CA GLU A 39 -2.77 -32.34 38.31
C GLU A 39 -2.93 -31.56 37.01
N TYR A 40 -2.00 -30.64 36.70
CA TYR A 40 -2.01 -29.88 35.46
C TYR A 40 -1.93 -30.79 34.22
N PHE A 41 -0.98 -31.74 34.19
CA PHE A 41 -0.85 -32.65 33.05
C PHE A 41 -2.05 -33.62 32.95
N ALA A 42 -2.54 -34.13 34.08
CA ALA A 42 -3.67 -35.05 34.11
C ALA A 42 -4.98 -34.39 33.66
N THR A 43 -5.27 -33.16 34.14
CA THR A 43 -6.50 -32.42 33.79
C THR A 43 -6.50 -31.92 32.35
N ARG A 44 -5.33 -31.56 31.82
CA ARG A 44 -5.17 -31.10 30.43
C ARG A 44 -5.05 -32.25 29.43
N GLY A 45 -4.96 -33.50 29.88
CA GLY A 45 -4.76 -34.67 29.02
C GLY A 45 -3.45 -34.61 28.22
N LEU A 46 -2.41 -33.99 28.79
CA LEU A 46 -1.11 -33.81 28.16
C LEU A 46 -0.18 -34.96 28.61
N ASP A 47 0.37 -35.70 27.66
CA ASP A 47 1.43 -36.68 27.95
C ASP A 47 2.80 -35.96 27.97
N PRO A 48 3.45 -35.83 29.15
CA PRO A 48 4.75 -35.17 29.28
C PRO A 48 5.90 -35.94 28.61
N ARG A 49 5.63 -37.12 28.02
CA ARG A 49 6.62 -37.92 27.26
C ARG A 49 6.62 -37.62 25.77
N GLU A 50 5.57 -36.97 25.24
CA GLU A 50 5.41 -36.69 23.80
C GLU A 50 5.64 -35.21 23.43
N THR A 51 5.95 -34.35 24.41
CA THR A 51 5.82 -32.88 24.30
C THR A 51 6.85 -32.19 23.41
N GLU A 52 8.08 -32.69 23.28
CA GLU A 52 9.10 -32.03 22.45
C GLU A 52 8.72 -32.00 20.96
N ALA A 53 8.06 -33.06 20.46
CA ALA A 53 7.61 -33.11 19.06
C ALA A 53 6.38 -32.21 18.81
N ARG A 54 5.52 -32.04 19.82
CA ARG A 54 4.24 -31.33 19.68
C ARG A 54 4.42 -29.81 19.71
N GLU A 55 5.32 -29.29 20.54
CA GLU A 55 5.64 -27.86 20.58
C GLU A 55 6.27 -27.38 19.26
N GLY A 56 7.22 -28.15 18.72
CA GLY A 56 7.81 -27.87 17.39
C GLY A 56 6.77 -27.86 16.28
N GLN A 57 5.82 -28.81 16.30
CA GLN A 57 4.71 -28.83 15.34
C GLN A 57 3.78 -27.62 15.48
N LEU A 58 3.46 -27.21 16.71
CA LEU A 58 2.57 -26.09 16.97
C LEU A 58 3.19 -24.76 16.51
N ILE A 59 4.48 -24.57 16.78
CA ILE A 59 5.25 -23.43 16.28
C ILE A 59 5.29 -23.44 14.75
N MET A 60 5.56 -24.59 14.13
CA MET A 60 5.63 -24.68 12.67
C MET A 60 4.28 -24.41 12.00
N GLN A 61 3.17 -24.82 12.62
CA GLN A 61 1.82 -24.49 12.15
C GLN A 61 1.52 -22.99 12.24
N GLN A 62 1.98 -22.32 13.30
CA GLN A 62 1.82 -20.86 13.43
C GLN A 62 2.66 -20.11 12.40
N ILE A 63 3.91 -20.52 12.18
CA ILE A 63 4.79 -19.96 11.14
C ILE A 63 4.14 -20.13 9.77
N LYS A 64 3.62 -21.32 9.45
CA LYS A 64 2.94 -21.57 8.17
C LYS A 64 1.73 -20.67 8.00
N LYS A 65 0.85 -20.55 9.01
CA LYS A 65 -0.33 -19.66 8.97
C LYS A 65 0.02 -18.18 8.82
N LEU A 66 1.15 -17.76 9.36
CA LEU A 66 1.66 -16.40 9.19
C LEU A 66 2.22 -16.21 7.77
N GLY A 67 3.01 -17.16 7.30
CA GLY A 67 3.53 -17.19 5.92
C GLY A 67 2.41 -17.10 4.90
N ASP A 68 1.41 -17.99 4.98
CA ASP A 68 0.27 -18.03 4.05
C ASP A 68 -0.50 -16.69 4.03
N ARG A 69 -0.63 -16.01 5.18
CA ARG A 69 -1.26 -14.68 5.26
C ARG A 69 -0.43 -13.59 4.58
N VAL A 70 0.88 -13.56 4.85
CA VAL A 70 1.78 -12.55 4.26
C VAL A 70 1.88 -12.77 2.75
N PHE A 71 2.04 -14.01 2.29
CA PHE A 71 2.04 -14.33 0.87
C PHE A 71 0.71 -13.98 0.20
N GLY A 72 -0.42 -14.27 0.85
CA GLY A 72 -1.74 -13.87 0.35
C GLY A 72 -1.87 -12.35 0.18
N LEU A 73 -1.47 -11.58 1.19
CA LEU A 73 -1.49 -10.11 1.12
C LEU A 73 -0.58 -9.57 0.02
N LEU A 74 0.63 -10.12 -0.14
CA LEU A 74 1.55 -9.71 -1.20
C LEU A 74 0.98 -10.01 -2.57
N GLN A 75 0.36 -11.19 -2.75
CA GLN A 75 -0.26 -11.59 -4.00
C GLN A 75 -1.47 -10.72 -4.35
N GLU A 76 -2.28 -10.32 -3.35
CA GLU A 76 -3.38 -9.38 -3.54
C GLU A 76 -2.88 -7.97 -3.90
N GLN A 77 -1.82 -7.48 -3.26
CA GLN A 77 -1.22 -6.20 -3.60
C GLN A 77 -0.62 -6.21 -5.00
N GLU A 78 0.11 -7.26 -5.35
CA GLU A 78 0.68 -7.46 -6.69
C GLU A 78 -0.45 -7.50 -7.74
N ARG A 79 -1.52 -8.27 -7.49
CA ARG A 79 -2.68 -8.32 -8.40
C ARG A 79 -3.31 -6.93 -8.57
N THR A 80 -3.48 -6.18 -7.48
CA THR A 80 -4.09 -4.85 -7.50
C THR A 80 -3.25 -3.87 -8.32
N LEU A 81 -1.93 -3.87 -8.08
CA LEU A 81 -0.99 -3.02 -8.81
C LEU A 81 -0.94 -3.38 -10.31
N LEU A 82 -0.77 -4.66 -10.63
CA LEU A 82 -0.68 -5.14 -12.01
C LEU A 82 -1.98 -4.86 -12.78
N THR A 83 -3.13 -5.00 -12.13
CA THR A 83 -4.43 -4.69 -12.75
C THR A 83 -4.52 -3.21 -13.10
N ALA A 84 -4.18 -2.32 -12.17
CA ALA A 84 -4.17 -0.88 -12.43
C ALA A 84 -3.19 -0.49 -13.55
N MET A 85 -1.99 -1.09 -13.56
CA MET A 85 -1.01 -0.87 -14.63
C MET A 85 -1.54 -1.34 -15.99
N LEU A 86 -2.18 -2.52 -16.05
CA LEU A 86 -2.76 -3.05 -17.29
C LEU A 86 -3.91 -2.17 -17.81
N GLU A 87 -4.75 -1.65 -16.92
CA GLU A 87 -5.82 -0.71 -17.28
C GLU A 87 -5.26 0.58 -17.90
N GLU A 88 -4.22 1.16 -17.29
CA GLU A 88 -3.57 2.36 -17.84
C GLU A 88 -2.84 2.10 -19.16
N MET A 89 -2.18 0.93 -19.30
CA MET A 89 -1.60 0.52 -20.57
C MET A 89 -2.65 0.36 -21.68
N LEU A 90 -3.80 -0.23 -21.37
CA LEU A 90 -4.91 -0.37 -22.33
C LEU A 90 -5.50 0.99 -22.71
N ARG A 91 -5.74 1.89 -21.74
CA ARG A 91 -6.19 3.26 -22.01
C ARG A 91 -5.22 4.01 -22.92
N THR A 92 -3.92 3.89 -22.64
CA THR A 92 -2.88 4.51 -23.45
C THR A 92 -2.88 3.95 -24.87
N ARG A 93 -2.96 2.62 -25.03
CA ARG A 93 -3.02 1.95 -26.33
C ARG A 93 -4.22 2.39 -27.17
N ILE A 94 -5.42 2.44 -26.58
CA ILE A 94 -6.63 2.88 -27.27
C ILE A 94 -6.50 4.35 -27.71
N THR A 95 -5.94 5.19 -26.85
CA THR A 95 -5.73 6.62 -27.17
C THR A 95 -4.75 6.78 -28.33
N LEU A 96 -3.64 6.03 -28.31
CA LEU A 96 -2.65 6.02 -29.38
C LEU A 96 -3.25 5.52 -30.70
N GLU A 97 -4.02 4.42 -30.69
CA GLU A 97 -4.70 3.94 -31.89
C GLU A 97 -5.66 4.99 -32.47
N ARG A 98 -6.39 5.72 -31.62
CA ARG A 98 -7.29 6.80 -32.06
C ARG A 98 -6.53 7.97 -32.67
N VAL A 99 -5.41 8.37 -32.08
CA VAL A 99 -4.54 9.43 -32.62
C VAL A 99 -3.92 9.01 -33.96
N LEU A 100 -3.47 7.76 -34.06
CA LEU A 100 -2.93 7.21 -35.32
C LEU A 100 -3.97 7.24 -36.43
N ARG A 101 -5.20 6.77 -36.17
CA ARG A 101 -6.29 6.83 -37.17
C ARG A 101 -6.62 8.27 -37.57
N LEU A 102 -6.62 9.21 -36.63
CA LEU A 102 -6.81 10.63 -36.94
C LEU A 102 -5.69 11.17 -37.83
N ASN A 103 -4.43 10.82 -37.55
CA ASN A 103 -3.30 11.19 -38.37
C ASN A 103 -3.38 10.58 -39.77
N GLU A 104 -3.75 9.30 -39.89
CA GLU A 104 -3.96 8.63 -41.17
C GLU A 104 -5.05 9.32 -41.99
N MET A 105 -6.19 9.66 -41.38
CA MET A 105 -7.28 10.39 -42.04
C MET A 105 -6.85 11.81 -42.45
N LEU A 106 -6.11 12.52 -41.60
CA LEU A 106 -5.60 13.86 -41.91
C LEU A 106 -4.60 13.83 -43.06
N VAL A 107 -3.64 12.90 -43.04
CA VAL A 107 -2.65 12.74 -44.10
C VAL A 107 -3.32 12.31 -45.40
N GLY A 108 -4.27 11.38 -45.35
CA GLY A 108 -5.06 10.97 -46.52
C GLY A 108 -5.85 12.13 -47.12
N ASN A 109 -6.52 12.93 -46.28
CA ASN A 109 -7.25 14.12 -46.72
C ASN A 109 -6.32 15.20 -47.28
N LEU A 110 -5.16 15.42 -46.66
CA LEU A 110 -4.14 16.35 -47.15
C LEU A 110 -3.61 15.91 -48.51
N ASN A 111 -3.24 14.64 -48.69
CA ASN A 111 -2.79 14.13 -49.97
C ASN A 111 -3.87 14.27 -51.05
N ALA A 112 -5.11 13.89 -50.77
CA ALA A 112 -6.22 14.05 -51.72
C ALA A 112 -6.48 15.53 -52.09
N GLN A 113 -6.35 16.44 -51.13
CA GLN A 113 -6.45 17.88 -51.38
C GLN A 113 -5.25 18.43 -52.17
N LEU A 114 -4.06 17.86 -52.00
CA LEU A 114 -2.86 18.26 -52.74
C LEU A 114 -2.91 17.77 -54.20
N GLU A 115 -3.38 16.55 -54.43
CA GLU A 115 -3.53 15.97 -55.78
C GLU A 115 -4.55 16.71 -56.64
N THR A 116 -5.57 17.31 -56.02
CA THR A 116 -6.66 18.01 -56.73
C THR A 116 -6.44 19.51 -56.88
N ARG A 117 -5.38 20.07 -56.29
CA ARG A 117 -5.12 21.52 -56.30
C ARG A 117 -4.03 21.90 -57.28
N SER A 118 -4.27 23.00 -58.01
CA SER A 118 -3.25 23.61 -58.86
C SER A 118 -2.17 24.29 -58.03
N GLU A 119 -0.95 24.41 -58.57
CA GLU A 119 0.19 25.08 -57.90
C GLU A 119 -0.16 26.48 -57.37
N ALA A 120 -1.01 27.22 -58.09
CA ALA A 120 -1.48 28.55 -57.68
C ALA A 120 -2.34 28.53 -56.42
N GLN A 121 -3.13 27.48 -56.18
CA GLN A 121 -3.92 27.34 -54.95
C GLN A 121 -3.02 26.92 -53.77
N LEU A 122 -2.03 26.08 -54.04
CA LEU A 122 -1.01 25.64 -53.08
C LEU A 122 -0.20 26.83 -52.53
N GLN A 123 0.25 27.74 -53.40
CA GLN A 123 0.96 28.96 -53.00
C GLN A 123 0.11 29.90 -52.14
N ARG A 124 -1.17 30.11 -52.49
CA ARG A 124 -2.09 30.93 -51.68
C ARG A 124 -2.31 30.33 -50.29
N GLN A 125 -2.39 29.00 -50.21
CA GLN A 125 -2.57 28.31 -48.93
C GLN A 125 -1.32 28.38 -48.06
N GLN A 126 -0.12 28.27 -48.65
CA GLN A 126 1.14 28.47 -47.93
C GLN A 126 1.24 29.88 -47.35
N GLN A 127 0.87 30.91 -48.12
CA GLN A 127 0.80 32.28 -47.63
C GLN A 127 -0.23 32.45 -46.50
N ALA A 128 -1.41 31.83 -46.63
CA ALA A 128 -2.42 31.85 -45.58
C ALA A 128 -1.94 31.13 -44.29
N LEU A 129 -1.21 30.02 -44.41
CA LEU A 129 -0.63 29.32 -43.28
C LEU A 129 0.50 30.13 -42.61
N GLN A 130 1.31 30.85 -43.37
CA GLN A 130 2.32 31.77 -42.82
C GLN A 130 1.67 32.90 -42.01
N LEU A 131 0.60 33.50 -42.54
CA LEU A 131 -0.17 34.52 -41.82
C LEU A 131 -0.82 33.98 -40.54
N LEU A 132 -1.34 32.74 -40.58
CA LEU A 132 -1.91 32.09 -39.39
C LEU A 132 -0.84 31.76 -38.34
N ARG A 133 0.36 31.37 -38.76
CA ARG A 133 1.48 31.14 -37.84
C ARG A 133 1.90 32.44 -37.15
N GLN A 134 2.05 33.53 -37.90
CA GLN A 134 2.36 34.85 -37.34
C GLN A 134 1.30 35.29 -36.33
N ARG A 135 0.01 35.14 -36.66
CA ARG A 135 -1.09 35.45 -35.72
C ARG A 135 -1.07 34.60 -34.46
N ASN A 136 -0.75 33.31 -34.58
CA ASN A 136 -0.65 32.43 -33.42
C ASN A 136 0.56 32.78 -32.55
N GLU A 137 1.71 33.09 -33.15
CA GLU A 137 2.89 33.56 -32.42
C GLU A 137 2.58 34.84 -31.64
N GLU A 138 1.95 35.83 -32.27
CA GLU A 138 1.51 37.06 -31.62
C GLU A 138 0.52 36.80 -30.46
N ALA A 139 -0.44 35.90 -30.66
CA ALA A 139 -1.42 35.55 -29.64
C ALA A 139 -0.77 34.81 -28.45
N VAL A 140 0.17 33.91 -28.72
CA VAL A 140 0.94 33.19 -27.68
C VAL A 140 1.83 34.18 -26.92
N GLU A 141 2.53 35.09 -27.61
CA GLU A 141 3.34 36.13 -26.95
C GLU A 141 2.49 37.02 -26.05
N LYS A 142 1.29 37.41 -26.51
CA LYS A 142 0.36 38.20 -25.70
C LYS A 142 -0.11 37.43 -24.47
N GLN A 143 -0.46 36.15 -24.61
CA GLN A 143 -0.86 35.30 -23.48
C GLN A 143 0.27 35.08 -22.49
N VAL A 144 1.50 34.87 -22.97
CA VAL A 144 2.70 34.74 -22.13
C VAL A 144 2.95 36.03 -21.36
N LYS A 145 2.82 37.19 -22.02
CA LYS A 145 2.99 38.50 -21.38
C LYS A 145 1.92 38.77 -20.32
N GLU A 146 0.66 38.49 -20.63
CA GLU A 146 -0.45 38.60 -19.67
C GLU A 146 -0.26 37.65 -18.47
N ALA A 147 0.21 36.42 -18.71
CA ALA A 147 0.52 35.46 -17.65
C ALA A 147 1.70 35.92 -16.77
N LEU A 148 2.75 36.50 -17.36
CA LEU A 148 3.88 37.06 -16.63
C LEU A 148 3.49 38.29 -15.80
N GLU A 149 2.68 39.20 -16.35
CA GLU A 149 2.17 40.36 -15.62
C GLU A 149 1.22 39.95 -14.48
N ALA A 150 0.38 38.94 -14.70
CA ALA A 150 -0.45 38.36 -13.65
C ALA A 150 0.41 37.69 -12.56
N ALA A 151 1.43 36.93 -12.93
CA ALA A 151 2.36 36.31 -11.97
C ALA A 151 3.17 37.34 -11.17
N GLN A 152 3.56 38.47 -11.79
CA GLN A 152 4.24 39.57 -11.09
C GLN A 152 3.30 40.31 -10.12
N LYS A 153 2.02 40.50 -10.49
CA LYS A 153 0.99 41.05 -9.58
C LYS A 153 0.65 40.11 -8.41
N VAL A 154 0.85 38.81 -8.58
CA VAL A 154 0.64 37.76 -7.57
C VAL A 154 1.95 37.39 -6.82
N GLY A 155 3.06 38.08 -7.11
CA GLY A 155 4.34 37.94 -6.40
C GLY A 155 4.26 38.27 -4.90
N PRO A 156 5.14 37.68 -4.07
CA PRO A 156 4.82 37.15 -2.75
C PRO A 156 4.68 38.25 -1.70
N ARG A 157 3.45 38.69 -1.42
CA ARG A 157 3.14 39.40 -0.18
C ARG A 157 2.47 38.46 0.81
N THR A 158 3.14 38.34 1.95
CA THR A 158 2.63 37.93 3.27
C THR A 158 2.20 36.46 3.44
N ARG A 159 3.19 35.65 3.83
CA ARG A 159 3.01 34.70 4.93
C ARG A 159 2.55 35.51 6.16
N SER A 160 1.26 35.63 6.41
CA SER A 160 0.73 35.98 7.73
C SER A 160 0.29 34.70 8.44
N ASN A 161 0.67 34.63 9.71
CA ASN A 161 0.60 33.50 10.63
C ASN A 161 -0.72 32.70 10.65
N PRO A 162 -0.67 31.39 10.93
CA PRO A 162 -1.85 30.57 11.19
C PRO A 162 -2.37 30.75 12.63
N ALA A 163 -2.51 32.00 13.11
CA ALA A 163 -2.88 32.31 14.49
C ALA A 163 -4.20 33.09 14.64
N GLU A 164 -4.87 33.48 13.56
CA GLU A 164 -6.16 34.22 13.63
C GLU A 164 -7.40 33.42 13.17
N ALA A 165 -7.24 32.15 12.77
CA ALA A 165 -8.38 31.31 12.40
C ALA A 165 -9.13 30.69 13.61
N ALA A 166 -8.78 31.05 14.84
CA ALA A 166 -9.29 30.42 16.06
C ALA A 166 -10.11 31.34 16.98
N ALA A 167 -10.42 32.58 16.59
CA ALA A 167 -11.01 33.55 17.52
C ALA A 167 -12.16 34.41 16.96
N GLU A 168 -13.06 33.87 16.13
CA GLU A 168 -14.39 34.49 15.91
C GLU A 168 -15.50 33.42 15.92
N GLN A 169 -15.84 33.01 17.15
CA GLN A 169 -17.20 32.97 17.72
C GLN A 169 -18.36 32.40 16.87
N GLY A 170 -18.89 31.24 17.29
CA GLY A 170 -20.35 31.00 17.26
C GLY A 170 -21.00 31.53 18.57
N PRO A 171 -22.31 31.29 18.82
CA PRO A 171 -23.43 31.00 17.93
C PRO A 171 -24.62 31.99 18.13
N GLN A 172 -25.39 32.30 17.08
CA GLN A 172 -26.73 32.89 17.23
C GLN A 172 -27.79 31.79 17.09
N GLY A 173 -28.65 31.65 18.11
CA GLY A 173 -29.75 30.70 18.07
C GLY A 173 -30.58 30.69 19.36
N ARG A 174 -31.37 31.75 19.57
CA ARG A 174 -32.77 31.73 20.06
C ARG A 174 -33.37 33.12 20.02
#